data_AF-A0A1V4RII2-F1
#
_entry.id   AF-A0A1V4RII2-F1
#
_cell.length_a   1.000
_cell.length_b   1.000
_cell.length_c   1.000
_cell.angle_alpha   90.00
_cell.angle_beta   90.00
_cell.angle_gamma   90.00
#
_symmetry.space_group_name_H-M   'P 1'
#
loop_
_entity.id
_entity.type
_entity.pdbx_description
1 polymer ?
#
loop_
_entity_poly.entity_id
_entity_poly.type
_entity_poly.pdbx_seq_one_letter_code
_entity_poly.pdbx_strand_id
1 'polypeptide(L)'
;MRDEVKKHLLGKNIYLDTDFFFDYLPKDEIAPFISGRPEDKILFGTDFPLIDQRKDINALNNIGIPRRLKENIFSRNASSLTNV
;
A
#
# COMPACT_ATOMS: atom_id res chain seq x y z
N MET A 1 2.26 7.57 -10.43
CA MET A 1 0.89 7.65 -9.87
C MET A 1 -0.01 8.43 -10.81
N ARG A 2 -1.15 7.90 -11.25
CA ARG A 2 -2.05 8.61 -12.18
C ARG A 2 -2.57 9.92 -11.56
N ASP A 3 -2.61 10.99 -12.34
CA ASP A 3 -3.00 12.34 -11.86
C ASP A 3 -4.37 12.36 -11.19
N GLU A 4 -5.30 11.53 -11.67
CA GLU A 4 -6.63 11.39 -11.06
C GLU A 4 -6.59 10.81 -9.64
N VAL A 5 -5.70 9.86 -9.34
CA VAL A 5 -5.51 9.34 -7.97
C VAL A 5 -4.99 10.45 -7.07
N LYS A 6 -4.03 11.24 -7.56
CA LYS A 6 -3.50 12.38 -6.81
C LYS A 6 -4.61 13.41 -6.52
N LYS A 7 -5.39 13.76 -7.53
CA LYS A 7 -6.48 14.75 -7.47
C LYS A 7 -7.64 14.32 -6.56
N HIS A 8 -8.02 13.05 -6.58
CA HIS A 8 -9.23 12.59 -5.89
C HIS A 8 -8.95 11.93 -4.53
N LEU A 9 -7.79 11.30 -4.35
CA LEU A 9 -7.52 10.42 -3.20
C LEU A 9 -6.41 10.94 -2.27
N LEU A 10 -5.58 11.91 -2.67
CA LEU A 10 -4.61 12.51 -1.74
C LEU A 10 -5.32 13.46 -0.77
N GLY A 11 -4.88 13.44 0.49
CA GLY A 11 -5.45 14.25 1.57
C GLY A 11 -6.81 13.78 2.08
N LYS A 12 -7.38 12.70 1.53
CA LYS A 12 -8.62 12.09 2.03
C LYS A 12 -8.31 11.08 3.13
N ASN A 13 -9.15 11.07 4.17
CA ASN A 13 -9.11 10.09 5.24
C ASN A 13 -9.82 8.79 4.80
N ILE A 14 -9.18 8.04 3.90
CA ILE A 14 -9.71 6.81 3.32
C ILE A 14 -8.65 5.70 3.39
N TYR A 15 -9.10 4.46 3.49
CA TYR A 15 -8.23 3.29 3.36
C TYR A 15 -7.94 3.02 1.89
N LEU A 16 -6.72 2.55 1.61
CA LEU A 16 -6.29 2.02 0.32
C LEU A 16 -5.57 0.71 0.56
N ASP A 17 -5.68 -0.25 -0.36
CA ASP A 17 -4.83 -1.44 -0.37
C ASP A 17 -3.69 -1.32 -1.39
N THR A 18 -2.89 -2.38 -1.48
CA THR A 18 -1.79 -2.51 -2.43
C THR A 18 -2.13 -3.35 -3.66
N ASP A 19 -3.42 -3.61 -3.94
CA ASP A 19 -3.81 -4.36 -5.13
C ASP A 19 -3.36 -3.62 -6.40
N PHE A 20 -2.70 -4.36 -7.32
CA PHE A 20 -2.10 -3.82 -8.55
C PHE A 20 -1.05 -2.70 -8.33
N PHE A 21 -0.69 -2.40 -7.09
CA PHE A 21 0.02 -1.17 -6.77
C PHE A 21 1.46 -1.18 -7.25
N PHE A 22 2.13 -2.32 -7.09
CA PHE A 22 3.56 -2.48 -7.37
C PHE A 22 3.88 -2.64 -8.86
N ASP A 23 2.90 -3.05 -9.68
CA ASP A 23 3.06 -3.20 -11.13
C ASP A 23 2.69 -1.93 -11.91
N TYR A 24 1.82 -1.07 -11.34
CA TYR A 24 1.25 0.08 -12.06
C TYR A 24 1.84 1.43 -11.66
N LEU A 25 2.63 1.47 -10.58
CA LEU A 25 3.29 2.68 -10.12
C LEU A 25 4.79 2.66 -10.43
N PRO A 26 5.36 3.81 -10.87
CA PRO A 26 6.81 3.96 -10.92
C PRO A 26 7.41 3.69 -9.54
N LYS A 27 8.46 2.85 -9.48
CA LYS A 27 9.04 2.35 -8.22
C LYS A 27 9.51 3.49 -7.30
N ASP A 28 10.00 4.56 -7.88
CA ASP A 28 10.45 5.78 -7.21
C ASP A 28 9.30 6.62 -6.63
N GLU A 29 8.07 6.44 -7.12
CA GLU A 29 6.88 7.11 -6.57
C GLU A 29 6.21 6.32 -5.42
N ILE A 30 6.50 5.02 -5.25
CA ILE A 30 5.79 4.18 -4.28
C ILE A 30 6.11 4.57 -2.84
N ALA A 31 7.40 4.66 -2.47
CA ALA A 31 7.79 5.03 -1.10
C ALA A 31 7.30 6.43 -0.70
N PRO A 32 7.45 7.49 -1.53
CA PRO A 32 6.86 8.80 -1.25
C PRO A 32 5.34 8.75 -1.10
N PHE A 33 4.64 7.97 -1.93
CA PHE A 33 3.19 7.86 -1.83
C PHE A 33 2.75 7.21 -0.52
N ILE A 34 3.38 6.10 -0.13
CA ILE A 34 3.08 5.41 1.12
C ILE A 34 3.38 6.34 2.31
N SER A 35 4.53 7.00 2.28
CA SER A 35 4.99 7.87 3.39
C SER A 35 4.18 9.17 3.50
N GLY A 36 3.52 9.60 2.42
CA GLY A 36 2.66 10.79 2.40
C GLY A 36 1.26 10.56 2.97
N ARG A 37 0.97 9.37 3.51
CA ARG A 37 -0.34 8.99 4.05
C ARG A 37 -0.25 8.64 5.54
N PRO A 38 -1.37 8.73 6.28
CA PRO A 38 -1.42 8.21 7.64
C PRO A 38 -1.06 6.72 7.64
N GLU A 39 -0.18 6.32 8.56
CA GLU A 39 0.39 4.97 8.60
C GLU A 39 -0.67 3.87 8.79
N ASP A 40 -1.86 4.22 9.29
CA ASP A 40 -2.98 3.32 9.59
C ASP A 40 -3.98 3.17 8.44
N LYS A 41 -3.73 3.80 7.28
CA LYS A 41 -4.67 3.85 6.14
C LYS A 41 -4.24 3.08 4.89
N ILE A 42 -3.15 2.32 4.98
CA ILE A 42 -2.69 1.46 3.87
C ILE A 42 -2.76 0.00 4.30
N LEU A 43 -3.43 -0.82 3.51
CA LEU A 43 -3.61 -2.26 3.72
C LEU A 43 -2.81 -3.04 2.69
N PHE A 44 -2.45 -4.27 3.01
CA PHE A 44 -1.92 -5.21 2.02
C PHE A 44 -3.07 -5.95 1.36
N GLY A 45 -3.05 -5.97 0.03
CA GLY A 45 -3.93 -6.77 -0.81
C GLY A 45 -3.13 -7.38 -1.96
N THR A 46 -3.68 -8.44 -2.57
CA THR A 46 -3.14 -9.01 -3.82
C THR A 46 -4.19 -9.23 -4.93
N ASP A 47 -5.48 -8.97 -4.69
CA ASP A 47 -6.57 -9.37 -5.60
C ASP A 47 -6.41 -10.80 -6.19
N PHE A 48 -6.03 -11.78 -5.35
CA PHE A 48 -5.82 -13.16 -5.79
C PHE A 48 -7.11 -13.74 -6.40
N PRO A 49 -7.04 -14.41 -7.58
CA PRO A 49 -5.86 -14.94 -8.24
C PRO A 49 -5.26 -14.07 -9.35
N LEU A 50 -5.61 -12.79 -9.45
CA LEU A 50 -5.20 -11.92 -10.57
C LEU A 50 -3.74 -11.48 -10.48
N ILE A 51 -3.20 -11.27 -9.27
CA ILE A 51 -1.79 -10.93 -9.05
C ILE A 51 -1.04 -12.08 -8.37
N ASP A 52 0.24 -12.22 -8.73
CA ASP A 52 1.17 -13.10 -8.03
C ASP A 52 1.57 -12.47 -6.68
N GLN A 53 0.93 -12.96 -5.62
CA GLN A 53 1.20 -12.52 -4.24
C GLN A 53 2.68 -12.51 -3.85
N ARG A 54 3.51 -13.40 -4.41
CA ARG A 54 4.94 -13.46 -4.08
C ARG A 54 5.67 -12.23 -4.62
N LYS A 55 5.28 -11.72 -5.79
CA LYS A 55 5.87 -10.51 -6.37
C LYS A 55 5.57 -9.30 -5.50
N ASP A 56 4.34 -9.15 -5.04
CA ASP A 56 3.93 -8.01 -4.21
C ASP A 56 4.56 -8.02 -2.82
N ILE A 57 4.64 -9.20 -2.19
CA ILE A 57 5.37 -9.36 -0.91
C ILE A 57 6.84 -8.96 -1.09
N ASN A 58 7.48 -9.42 -2.18
CA ASN A 58 8.86 -9.07 -2.47
C ASN A 58 9.02 -7.58 -2.78
N ALA A 59 8.09 -6.97 -3.51
CA ALA A 59 8.12 -5.54 -3.80
C ALA A 59 8.03 -4.72 -2.51
N LEU A 60 7.03 -4.98 -1.65
CA LEU A 60 6.84 -4.28 -0.39
C LEU A 60 8.06 -4.44 0.55
N ASN A 61 8.66 -5.63 0.61
CA ASN A 61 9.85 -5.87 1.40
C ASN A 61 11.08 -5.08 0.90
N ASN A 62 11.18 -4.83 -0.40
CA ASN A 62 12.32 -4.12 -1.00
C ASN A 62 12.12 -2.60 -1.13
N ILE A 63 10.93 -2.08 -0.85
CA ILE A 63 10.69 -0.63 -0.84
C ILE A 63 11.37 0.01 0.38
N GLY A 64 11.94 1.20 0.16
CA GLY A 64 12.67 2.01 1.14
C GLY A 64 11.77 2.73 2.16
N ILE A 65 10.92 1.97 2.87
CA ILE A 65 10.09 2.47 3.98
C ILE A 65 10.45 1.78 5.31
N PRO A 66 10.18 2.42 6.46
CA PRO A 66 10.49 1.84 7.77
C PRO A 66 9.82 0.49 8.01
N ARG A 67 10.48 -0.39 8.79
CA ARG A 67 9.95 -1.74 9.11
C ARG A 67 8.56 -1.68 9.74
N ARG A 68 8.32 -0.73 10.66
CA ARG A 68 7.02 -0.50 11.29
C ARG A 68 5.91 -0.27 10.26
N LEU A 69 6.20 0.48 9.19
CA LEU A 69 5.21 0.77 8.15
C LEU A 69 4.89 -0.49 7.33
N LYS A 70 5.90 -1.33 7.04
CA LYS A 70 5.70 -2.64 6.41
C LYS A 70 4.82 -3.54 7.28
N GLU A 71 5.11 -3.63 8.58
CA GLU A 71 4.31 -4.42 9.54
C GLU A 71 2.84 -3.94 9.60
N ASN A 72 2.63 -2.62 9.58
CA ASN A 72 1.30 -2.02 9.55
C ASN A 72 0.53 -2.42 8.27
N ILE A 73 1.16 -2.27 7.11
CA ILE A 73 0.56 -2.60 5.82
C ILE A 73 0.25 -4.10 5.73
N PHE A 74 1.21 -4.97 6.09
CA PHE A 74 1.02 -6.42 5.98
C PHE A 74 -0.06 -6.99 6.89
N SER A 75 -0.36 -6.38 8.04
CA SER A 75 -1.26 -7.01 9.00
C SER A 75 -1.97 -6.04 9.95
N ARG A 76 -1.25 -5.17 10.66
CA ARG A 76 -1.83 -4.46 11.82
C ARG A 76 -2.97 -3.52 11.42
N ASN A 77 -2.90 -2.90 10.25
CA ASN A 77 -3.95 -2.01 9.78
C ASN A 77 -5.23 -2.78 9.45
N ALA A 78 -5.10 -3.96 8.82
CA ALA A 78 -6.24 -4.82 8.52
C ALA A 78 -6.86 -5.38 9.80
N SER A 79 -6.03 -5.86 10.74
CA SER A 79 -6.47 -6.29 12.08
C SER A 79 -7.23 -5.20 12.83
N SER A 80 -6.70 -3.98 12.84
CA SER A 80 -7.35 -2.82 13.48
C SER A 80 -8.67 -2.45 12.81
N LEU A 81 -8.72 -2.47 11.47
CA LEU A 81 -9.92 -2.13 10.71
C LEU A 81 -11.03 -3.18 10.86
N THR A 82 -10.67 -4.46 10.91
CA THR A 82 -11.62 -5.59 10.88
C THR A 82 -11.84 -6.24 12.24
N ASN A 83 -11.16 -5.77 13.29
CA ASN A 83 -11.21 -6.28 14.66
C ASN A 83 -10.84 -7.78 14.77
N VAL A 84 -9.73 -8.18 14.13
CA VAL A 84 -9.19 -9.56 14.15
C VAL A 84 -7.76 -9.64 14.64
#